data_AF-A0A7S7JLU5-F1
#
_entry.id   AF-A0A7S7JLU5-F1
#
_cell.length_a   1.000
_cell.length_b   1.000
_cell.length_c   1.000
_cell.angle_alpha   90.00
_cell.angle_beta   90.00
_cell.angle_gamma   90.00
#
_symmetry.space_group_name_H-M   'P 1'
#
loop_
_entity.id
_entity.type
_entity.pdbx_description
1 polymer ?
#
loop_
_entity_poly.entity_id
_entity_poly.type
_entity_poly.pdbx_seq_one_letter_code
_entity_poly.pdbx_strand_id
1 'polypeptide(L)'
;MKTYKLVNEKLFNLFYHDQNYLSVIKPITEERKILRQSLSGSMLEVLEFNQKNKNTDNAFFEISNVFYENKEVLHLSLGISGYLIKITG
;
A
#
# COMPACT_ATOMS: atom_id res chain seq x y z
N MET A 1 10.58 -1.42 4.00
CA MET A 1 9.82 -0.20 4.38
C MET A 1 8.57 -0.63 5.15
N LYS A 2 7.98 0.25 5.96
CA LYS A 2 6.74 -0.05 6.70
C LYS A 2 5.74 1.09 6.50
N THR A 3 4.51 0.75 6.12
CA THR A 3 3.42 1.72 5.91
C THR A 3 2.28 1.50 6.91
N TYR A 4 1.34 2.44 6.98
CA TYR A 4 0.17 2.31 7.86
C TYR A 4 -0.76 1.20 7.38
N LYS A 5 -1.31 0.44 8.34
CA LYS A 5 -2.30 -0.61 8.07
C LYS A 5 -3.67 -0.05 7.70
N LEU A 6 -3.97 1.15 8.17
CA LEU A 6 -5.20 1.88 7.84
C LEU A 6 -4.97 2.71 6.57
N VAL A 7 -5.89 2.61 5.63
CA VAL A 7 -5.84 3.28 4.32
C VAL A 7 -7.09 4.13 4.10
N ASN A 8 -6.99 5.07 3.15
CA ASN A 8 -8.14 5.83 2.68
C ASN A 8 -8.97 4.98 1.70
N GLU A 9 -10.26 5.31 1.60
CA GLU A 9 -11.22 4.63 0.74
C GLU A 9 -10.87 4.72 -0.75
N LYS A 10 -10.37 5.88 -1.20
CA LYS A 10 -9.97 6.07 -2.60
C LYS A 10 -8.90 5.05 -3.01
N LEU A 11 -7.86 4.89 -2.19
CA LEU A 11 -6.75 3.97 -2.41
C LEU A 11 -7.19 2.51 -2.29
N PHE A 12 -8.05 2.22 -1.31
CA PHE A 12 -8.62 0.90 -1.10
C PHE A 12 -9.40 0.43 -2.33
N ASN A 13 -10.19 1.32 -2.93
CA ASN A 13 -11.02 1.04 -4.10
C ASN A 13 -10.25 0.94 -5.42
N LEU A 14 -8.97 1.32 -5.48
CA LEU A 14 -8.14 1.17 -6.69
C LEU A 14 -7.71 -0.28 -6.94
N PHE A 15 -7.74 -1.12 -5.92
CA PHE A 15 -7.30 -2.51 -6.00
C PHE A 15 -8.44 -3.46 -5.67
N TYR A 16 -8.34 -4.71 -6.13
CA TYR A 16 -9.28 -5.75 -5.75
C TYR A 16 -9.37 -5.87 -4.22
N HIS A 17 -10.60 -5.90 -3.72
CA HIS A 17 -10.92 -6.05 -2.32
C HIS A 17 -12.25 -6.80 -2.18
N ASP A 18 -12.43 -7.45 -1.04
CA ASP A 18 -13.69 -8.07 -0.65
C ASP A 18 -14.66 -6.99 -0.12
N GLN A 19 -15.95 -7.15 -0.40
CA GLN A 19 -16.98 -6.19 0.03
C GLN A 19 -17.13 -6.13 1.55
N ASN A 20 -16.82 -7.22 2.26
CA ASN A 20 -16.85 -7.29 3.73
C ASN A 20 -15.50 -6.85 4.33
N TYR A 21 -15.12 -5.60 4.11
CA TYR A 21 -13.87 -5.05 4.66
C TYR A 21 -14.06 -4.46 6.05
N LEU A 22 -12.97 -4.44 6.83
CA LEU A 22 -12.98 -3.97 8.20
C LEU A 22 -12.64 -2.48 8.26
N SER A 23 -13.45 -1.70 8.99
CA SER A 23 -13.25 -0.26 9.20
C SER A 23 -13.29 0.08 10.69
N VAL A 24 -12.47 1.05 11.10
CA VAL A 24 -12.44 1.57 12.46
C VAL A 24 -13.59 2.56 12.65
N ILE A 25 -14.44 2.32 13.66
CA ILE A 25 -15.64 3.14 13.93
C ILE A 25 -15.28 4.57 14.35
N LYS A 26 -14.18 4.74 15.10
CA LYS A 26 -13.69 6.04 15.58
C LYS A 26 -12.21 6.20 15.20
N PRO A 27 -11.91 6.50 13.93
CA PRO A 27 -10.53 6.66 13.49
C PRO A 27 -9.97 8.01 13.98
N ILE A 28 -8.65 8.14 13.98
CA ILE A 28 -7.98 9.42 14.25
C ILE A 28 -8.28 10.42 13.12
N THR A 29 -8.35 9.94 11.86
CA THR A 29 -8.74 10.71 10.68
C THR A 29 -9.62 9.89 9.76
N GLU A 30 -10.57 10.54 9.06
CA GLU A 30 -11.43 9.87 8.07
C GLU A 30 -10.65 9.32 6.87
N GLU A 31 -9.50 9.92 6.56
CA GLU A 31 -8.59 9.44 5.51
C GLU A 31 -7.86 8.14 5.90
N ARG A 32 -7.93 7.68 7.15
CA ARG A 32 -7.23 6.48 7.61
C ARG A 32 -8.13 5.64 8.51
N LYS A 33 -9.11 4.96 7.91
CA LYS A 33 -10.12 4.18 8.65
C LYS A 33 -10.28 2.73 8.22
N ILE A 34 -9.93 2.37 6.98
CA ILE A 34 -10.13 1.01 6.45
C ILE A 34 -8.87 0.18 6.71
N LEU A 35 -9.00 -1.01 7.28
CA LEU A 35 -7.90 -1.97 7.35
C LEU A 35 -7.62 -2.51 5.93
N ARG A 36 -6.37 -2.39 5.50
CA ARG A 36 -5.96 -2.79 4.15
C ARG A 36 -6.15 -4.28 3.89
N GLN A 37 -6.68 -4.61 2.71
CA GLN A 37 -6.73 -5.98 2.15
C GLN A 37 -5.64 -6.24 1.11
N SER A 38 -4.90 -5.20 0.73
CA SER A 38 -3.75 -5.29 -0.15
C SER A 38 -2.66 -4.31 0.29
N LEU A 39 -1.40 -4.68 0.08
CA LEU A 39 -0.26 -3.79 0.26
C LEU A 39 -0.02 -2.90 -0.97
N SER A 40 -0.64 -3.18 -2.11
CA SER A 40 -0.40 -2.46 -3.37
C SER A 40 -0.77 -0.98 -3.28
N GLY A 41 -1.87 -0.66 -2.59
CA GLY A 41 -2.25 0.72 -2.34
C GLY A 41 -1.19 1.48 -1.56
N SER A 42 -0.77 0.94 -0.41
CA SER A 42 0.27 1.57 0.40
C SER A 42 1.60 1.71 -0.36
N MET A 43 1.94 0.73 -1.20
CA MET A 43 3.11 0.79 -2.05
C MET A 43 3.02 1.90 -3.11
N LEU A 44 1.83 2.09 -3.69
CA LEU A 44 1.57 3.17 -4.64
C LEU A 44 1.74 4.56 -3.99
N GLU A 45 1.23 4.77 -2.76
CA GLU A 45 1.43 6.03 -2.02
C GLU A 45 2.92 6.34 -1.80
N VAL A 46 3.72 5.30 -1.54
CA VAL A 46 5.17 5.46 -1.35
C VAL A 46 5.85 5.88 -2.65
N LEU A 47 5.53 5.21 -3.76
CA LEU A 47 6.12 5.55 -5.06
C LEU A 47 5.70 6.96 -5.46
N GLU A 48 4.43 7.33 -5.27
CA GLU A 48 3.93 8.68 -5.51
C GLU A 48 4.66 9.72 -4.66
N PHE A 49 4.84 9.45 -3.36
CA PHE A 49 5.57 10.34 -2.45
C PHE A 49 7.02 10.55 -2.93
N ASN A 50 7.72 9.48 -3.31
CA ASN A 50 9.10 9.58 -3.78
C ASN A 50 9.18 10.35 -5.12
N GLN A 51 8.27 10.06 -6.06
CA GLN A 51 8.19 10.78 -7.33
C GLN A 51 7.95 12.28 -7.14
N LYS A 52 7.03 12.67 -6.24
CA LYS A 52 6.79 14.09 -5.89
C LYS A 52 8.03 14.78 -5.33
N ASN A 53 8.94 14.03 -4.71
CA ASN A 53 10.22 14.50 -4.17
C ASN A 53 11.41 14.28 -5.12
N LYS A 54 11.15 14.03 -6.42
CA LYS A 54 12.18 13.82 -7.47
C LYS A 54 13.05 12.57 -7.28
N ASN A 55 12.64 11.64 -6.42
CA ASN A 55 13.23 10.32 -6.29
C ASN A 55 12.47 9.35 -7.19
N THR A 56 12.96 9.09 -8.40
CA THR A 56 12.20 8.34 -9.43
C THR A 56 12.69 6.91 -9.64
N ASP A 57 13.95 6.62 -9.31
CA ASP A 57 14.54 5.28 -9.37
C ASP A 57 14.40 4.61 -7.99
N ASN A 58 13.36 3.80 -7.81
CA ASN A 58 13.00 3.23 -6.52
C ASN A 58 12.78 1.73 -6.63
N ALA A 59 13.23 1.00 -5.61
CA ALA A 59 12.90 -0.40 -5.39
C ALA A 59 12.63 -0.61 -3.89
N PHE A 60 11.36 -0.76 -3.54
CA PHE A 60 10.91 -0.97 -2.17
C PHE A 60 10.21 -2.31 -2.01
N PHE A 61 10.32 -2.89 -0.82
CA PHE A 61 9.50 -4.01 -0.40
C PHE A 61 8.91 -3.79 0.99
N GLU A 62 7.76 -4.42 1.23
CA GLU A 62 7.12 -4.52 2.54
C GLU A 62 6.56 -5.94 2.72
N ILE A 63 6.77 -6.51 3.91
CA ILE A 63 6.14 -7.74 4.37
C ILE A 63 5.25 -7.36 5.56
N SER A 64 3.94 -7.60 5.45
CA SER A 64 2.99 -7.30 6.51
C SER A 64 1.67 -8.04 6.32
N ASN A 65 0.94 -8.22 7.43
CA ASN A 65 -0.44 -8.69 7.40
C ASN A 65 -1.36 -7.71 6.66
N VAL A 66 -2.31 -8.28 5.93
CA VAL A 66 -3.55 -7.67 5.45
C VAL A 66 -4.74 -8.34 6.15
N PHE A 67 -5.89 -7.67 6.16
CA PHE A 67 -6.99 -8.03 7.06
C PHE A 67 -8.28 -8.27 6.29
N TYR A 68 -8.84 -9.47 6.45
CA TYR A 68 -10.17 -9.85 5.98
C TYR A 68 -11.06 -10.10 7.19
N GLU A 69 -12.39 -10.17 6.98
CA GLU A 69 -13.39 -10.32 8.05
C GLU A 69 -13.02 -11.36 9.12
N ASN A 70 -12.51 -12.53 8.70
CA ASN A 70 -12.22 -13.66 9.59
C ASN A 70 -10.76 -14.13 9.57
N LYS A 71 -9.84 -13.39 8.96
CA LYS A 71 -8.43 -13.82 8.86
C LYS A 71 -7.45 -12.67 8.64
N GLU A 72 -6.23 -12.88 9.12
CA GLU A 72 -5.06 -12.10 8.74
C GLU A 72 -4.15 -12.94 7.84
N VAL A 73 -3.64 -12.33 6.76
CA VAL A 73 -2.76 -13.03 5.82
C VAL A 73 -1.48 -12.22 5.64
N LEU A 74 -0.32 -12.85 5.81
CA LEU A 74 0.97 -12.22 5.59
C LEU A 74 1.22 -12.05 4.10
N HIS A 75 1.33 -10.81 3.63
CA HIS A 75 1.63 -10.48 2.23
C HIS A 75 3.05 -9.93 2.09
N LEU A 76 3.67 -10.19 0.94
CA LEU A 76 4.85 -9.49 0.43
C LEU A 76 4.40 -8.58 -0.72
N SER A 77 4.87 -7.33 -0.73
CA SER A 77 4.66 -6.39 -1.83
C SER A 77 5.95 -5.75 -2.26
N LEU A 78 6.03 -5.46 -3.56
CA LEU A 78 7.15 -4.83 -4.25
C LEU A 78 6.64 -3.57 -4.95
N GLY A 79 7.34 -2.46 -4.78
CA GLY A 79 7.11 -1.21 -5.49
C GLY A 79 8.37 -0.82 -6.23
N ILE A 80 8.31 -0.78 -7.55
CA ILE A 80 9.47 -0.49 -8.40
C ILE A 80 9.09 0.63 -9.39
N SER A 81 9.96 1.63 -9.53
CA SER A 81 9.83 2.71 -10.51
C SER A 81 11.20 3.10 -11.05
N GLY A 82 11.26 3.65 -12.27
CA GLY A 82 12.51 4.08 -12.89
C GLY A 82 13.11 3.04 -13.83
N TYR A 83 14.44 2.92 -13.85
CA TYR A 83 15.15 2.07 -14.79
C TYR A 83 15.30 0.64 -14.26
N LEU A 84 14.48 -0.27 -14.77
CA LEU A 84 14.52 -1.69 -14.38
C LEU A 84 15.76 -2.44 -14.88
N ILE A 85 16.38 -1.93 -15.94
CA ILE A 85 17.59 -2.49 -16.55
C ILE A 85 18.56 -1.34 -16.72
N LYS A 86 19.66 -1.34 -15.95
CA LYS A 86 20.83 -0.52 -16.25
C LYS A 86 21.61 -1.23 -17.35
N ILE A 87 21.51 -0.73 -18.58
CA ILE A 87 22.44 -1.14 -19.64
C ILE A 87 23.80 -0.56 -19.25
N THR A 88 24.66 -1.39 -18.67
CA THR A 88 26.09 -1.09 -18.53
C THR A 88 26.70 -1.21 -19.91
N GLY A 89 27.05 -0.07 -20.52
CA GLY A 89 27.97 0.00 -21.65
C GLY A 89 29.42 -0.09 -21.21
#